data_AF-A0A357TED7-F1
#
_entry.id   AF-A0A357TED7-F1
#
_cell.length_a   1.000
_cell.length_b   1.000
_cell.length_c   1.000
_cell.angle_alpha   90.00
_cell.angle_beta   90.00
_cell.angle_gamma   90.00
#
_symmetry.space_group_name_H-M   'P 1'
#
loop_
_entity.id
_entity.type
_entity.pdbx_description
1 polymer ?
#
loop_
_entity_poly.entity_id
_entity_poly.type
_entity_poly.pdbx_seq_one_letter_code
_entity_poly.pdbx_strand_id
1 'polypeptide(L)'
;MAAALLQGCAVTGSLAKRPASLGPDNGTLIIVGGGGMPKVIFDRFFEAAGGRDAKLIVVPSAGTKATYDDSDRSVKMFEATGATNVHLLHTRDPKEAETNEFVAMLSDAKAVWFAGGRQWRLADLYLNTKA
;
A
#
# COMPACT_ATOMS: atom_id res chain seq x y z
N MET A 1 61.13 -17.34 20.47
CA MET A 1 59.96 -17.89 19.75
C MET A 1 58.71 -17.37 20.42
N ALA A 2 57.87 -16.62 19.71
CA ALA A 2 56.55 -16.20 20.17
C ALA A 2 55.56 -16.49 19.05
N ALA A 3 54.58 -17.34 19.31
CA ALA A 3 53.51 -17.68 18.38
C ALA A 3 52.26 -16.86 18.76
N ALA A 4 51.81 -16.01 17.83
CA ALA A 4 50.55 -15.31 17.93
C ALA A 4 49.44 -16.18 17.31
N LEU A 5 48.41 -16.52 18.08
CA LEU A 5 47.18 -17.11 17.53
C LEU A 5 46.17 -15.99 17.23
N LEU A 6 45.95 -15.74 15.95
CA LEU A 6 44.78 -15.01 15.45
C LEU A 6 43.58 -15.96 15.43
N GLN A 7 42.60 -15.76 16.30
CA GLN A 7 41.29 -16.38 16.15
C GLN A 7 40.44 -15.55 15.19
N GLY A 8 40.32 -16.04 13.95
CA GLY A 8 39.34 -15.54 12.98
C GLY A 8 37.95 -16.08 13.34
N CYS A 9 37.05 -15.20 13.76
CA CYS A 9 35.63 -15.54 13.92
C CYS A 9 34.97 -15.46 12.54
N ALA A 10 34.92 -16.57 11.82
CA ALA A 10 34.14 -16.67 10.59
C ALA A 10 32.65 -16.71 10.96
N VAL A 11 31.96 -15.59 10.82
CA VAL A 11 30.49 -15.56 10.89
C VAL A 11 29.96 -16.16 9.60
N THR A 12 29.79 -17.48 9.57
CA THR A 12 29.00 -18.17 8.55
C THR A 12 27.52 -17.93 8.85
N GLY A 13 27.09 -16.68 8.72
CA GLY A 13 25.68 -16.34 8.67
C GLY A 13 25.13 -16.89 7.37
N SER A 14 24.47 -18.04 7.43
CA SER A 14 23.61 -18.50 6.34
C SER A 14 22.63 -17.36 6.03
N LEU A 15 22.74 -16.79 4.83
CA LEU A 15 21.68 -15.98 4.26
C LEU A 15 20.51 -16.94 4.02
N ALA A 16 19.73 -17.20 5.07
CA ALA A 16 18.49 -17.93 4.95
C ALA A 16 17.69 -17.24 3.86
N LYS A 17 17.55 -17.93 2.72
CA LYS A 17 16.77 -17.48 1.58
C LYS A 17 15.36 -17.27 2.10
N ARG A 18 15.02 -16.02 2.43
CA ARG A 18 13.66 -15.67 2.84
C ARG A 18 12.75 -16.21 1.72
N PRO A 19 11.71 -17.00 2.05
CA PRO A 19 10.79 -17.45 1.02
C PRO A 19 10.32 -16.19 0.29
N ALA A 20 10.48 -16.18 -1.04
CA ALA A 20 9.86 -15.15 -1.84
C ALA A 20 8.37 -15.24 -1.53
N SER A 21 7.78 -14.18 -0.98
CA SER A 21 6.33 -14.12 -0.87
C SER A 21 5.81 -13.99 -2.30
N LEU A 22 5.31 -15.08 -2.85
CA LEU A 22 4.46 -15.01 -4.02
C LEU A 22 3.18 -14.31 -3.54
N GLY A 23 2.82 -13.22 -4.20
CA GLY A 23 1.55 -12.55 -3.93
C GLY A 23 0.37 -13.50 -4.18
N PRO A 24 -0.88 -13.02 -4.03
CA PRO A 24 -2.04 -13.85 -4.36
C PRO A 24 -1.98 -14.35 -5.80
N ASP A 25 -2.58 -15.52 -6.06
CA ASP A 25 -2.64 -16.14 -7.40
C ASP A 25 -3.30 -15.23 -8.45
N ASN A 26 -4.11 -14.28 -7.99
CA ASN A 26 -4.84 -13.32 -8.81
C ASN A 26 -4.69 -11.90 -8.26
N GLY A 27 -4.78 -10.93 -9.16
CA GLY A 27 -4.65 -9.51 -8.84
C GLY A 27 -3.46 -8.87 -9.54
N THR A 28 -3.51 -7.55 -9.72
CA THR A 28 -2.44 -6.78 -10.36
C THR A 28 -1.83 -5.81 -9.36
N LEU A 29 -0.51 -5.83 -9.22
CA LEU A 29 0.24 -4.83 -8.46
C LEU A 29 0.84 -3.79 -9.42
N ILE A 30 0.46 -2.53 -9.24
CA ILE A 30 1.00 -1.40 -9.99
C ILE A 30 1.81 -0.54 -9.02
N ILE A 31 3.11 -0.38 -9.30
CA ILE A 31 4.03 0.42 -8.48
C ILE A 31 4.37 1.70 -9.22
N VAL A 32 4.10 2.86 -8.61
CA VAL A 32 4.34 4.18 -9.18
C VAL A 32 5.38 4.93 -8.34
N GLY A 33 6.47 5.35 -8.97
CA GLY A 33 7.61 5.99 -8.29
C GLY A 33 7.39 7.43 -7.81
N GLY A 34 6.21 8.01 -8.07
CA GLY A 34 5.90 9.42 -7.79
C GLY A 34 6.08 10.33 -9.01
N GLY A 35 5.75 11.62 -8.85
CA GLY A 35 5.81 12.60 -9.95
C GLY A 35 4.54 12.67 -10.82
N GLY A 36 3.48 11.97 -10.43
CA GLY A 36 2.23 11.89 -11.18
C GLY A 36 2.09 10.56 -11.93
N MET A 37 0.91 10.34 -12.51
CA MET A 37 0.60 9.11 -13.24
C MET A 37 0.17 9.47 -14.66
N PRO A 38 0.84 8.98 -15.72
CA PRO A 38 0.41 9.26 -17.08
C PRO A 38 -0.86 8.47 -17.40
N LYS A 39 -1.64 8.94 -18.39
CA LYS A 39 -2.93 8.36 -18.79
C LYS A 39 -2.85 6.83 -19.00
N VAL A 40 -1.78 6.34 -19.62
CA VAL A 40 -1.60 4.91 -19.89
C VAL A 40 -1.62 4.06 -18.61
N ILE A 41 -1.12 4.57 -17.49
CA ILE A 41 -1.14 3.83 -16.22
C ILE A 41 -2.53 3.88 -15.58
N PHE A 42 -3.26 5.01 -15.69
CA PHE A 42 -4.66 5.05 -15.29
C PHE A 42 -5.50 4.03 -16.06
N ASP A 43 -5.34 3.96 -17.38
CA ASP A 43 -6.10 3.02 -18.20
C ASP A 43 -5.81 1.57 -17.79
N ARG A 44 -4.53 1.22 -17.55
CA ARG A 44 -4.13 -0.12 -17.05
C ARG A 44 -4.67 -0.41 -15.65
N PHE A 45 -4.67 0.59 -14.77
CA PHE A 45 -5.23 0.47 -13.43
C PHE A 45 -6.73 0.14 -13.48
N PHE A 46 -7.50 0.86 -14.29
CA PHE A 46 -8.93 0.61 -14.42
C PHE A 46 -9.24 -0.69 -15.18
N GLU A 47 -8.44 -1.05 -16.18
CA GLU A 47 -8.53 -2.36 -16.85
C GLU A 47 -8.37 -3.50 -15.83
N ALA A 48 -7.36 -3.42 -14.96
CA ALA A 48 -7.12 -4.39 -13.90
C ALA A 48 -8.22 -4.39 -12.81
N ALA A 49 -8.81 -3.23 -12.52
CA ALA A 49 -9.92 -3.09 -11.58
C ALA A 49 -11.26 -3.62 -12.12
N GLY A 50 -11.36 -3.93 -13.41
CA GLY A 50 -12.60 -4.35 -14.07
C GLY A 50 -13.48 -3.20 -14.56
N GLY A 51 -12.93 -2.00 -14.68
CA GLY A 51 -13.60 -0.82 -15.24
C GLY A 51 -13.49 0.43 -14.36
N ARG A 52 -14.06 1.53 -14.83
CA ARG A 52 -14.04 2.83 -14.15
C ARG A 52 -15.10 2.96 -13.05
N ASP A 53 -16.13 2.12 -13.10
CA ASP A 53 -17.19 2.04 -12.08
C ASP A 53 -16.84 1.08 -10.93
N ALA A 54 -15.67 0.43 -11.02
CA ALA A 54 -15.18 -0.48 -10.01
C ALA A 54 -14.97 0.25 -8.68
N LYS A 55 -15.34 -0.39 -7.55
CA LYS A 55 -15.16 0.18 -6.21
C LYS A 55 -13.68 0.41 -5.92
N LEU A 56 -13.28 1.67 -5.91
CA LEU A 56 -11.92 2.11 -5.64
C LEU A 56 -11.81 2.67 -4.22
N ILE A 57 -10.94 2.08 -3.41
CA ILE A 57 -10.59 2.60 -2.09
C ILE A 57 -9.28 3.39 -2.17
N VAL A 58 -9.31 4.65 -1.75
CA VAL A 58 -8.13 5.53 -1.66
C VAL A 58 -7.67 5.63 -0.22
N VAL A 59 -6.40 5.33 0.03
CA VAL A 59 -5.76 5.35 1.34
C VAL A 59 -4.67 6.43 1.38
N PRO A 60 -4.96 7.65 1.84
CA PRO A 60 -4.01 8.77 1.82
C PRO A 60 -3.09 8.83 3.05
N SER A 61 -3.12 7.81 3.91
CA SER A 61 -2.54 7.83 5.27
C SER A 61 -1.03 8.05 5.35
N ALA A 62 -0.29 7.90 4.24
CA ALA A 62 1.12 8.30 4.16
C ALA A 62 1.32 9.83 4.28
N GLY A 63 0.31 10.63 3.93
CA GLY A 63 0.35 12.08 3.99
C GLY A 63 0.37 12.64 5.43
N THR A 64 0.47 13.95 5.56
CA THR A 64 0.65 14.64 6.86
C THR A 64 -0.63 15.11 7.53
N LYS A 65 -1.76 15.18 6.82
CA LYS A 65 -3.01 15.74 7.38
C LYS A 65 -3.58 14.82 8.46
N ALA A 66 -4.11 15.40 9.53
CA ALA A 66 -4.75 14.63 10.60
C ALA A 66 -6.02 13.91 10.13
N THR A 67 -6.77 14.56 9.23
CA THR A 67 -8.00 14.03 8.63
C THR A 67 -7.96 14.19 7.12
N TYR A 68 -8.76 13.39 6.43
CA TYR A 68 -8.99 13.46 5.00
C TYR A 68 -10.48 13.26 4.72
N ASP A 69 -10.93 13.81 3.62
CA ASP A 69 -12.29 13.69 3.10
C ASP A 69 -12.23 13.55 1.56
N ASP A 70 -13.39 13.50 0.92
CA ASP A 70 -13.51 13.31 -0.53
C ASP A 70 -12.92 14.47 -1.36
N SER A 71 -12.44 15.55 -0.72
CA SER A 71 -11.65 16.60 -1.38
C SER A 71 -10.16 16.25 -1.53
N ASP A 72 -9.70 15.10 -1.02
CA ASP A 72 -8.30 14.68 -1.16
C ASP A 72 -7.86 14.66 -2.63
N ARG A 73 -6.62 15.10 -2.87
CA ARG A 73 -6.04 15.19 -4.21
C ARG A 73 -6.11 13.87 -4.98
N SER A 74 -5.97 12.75 -4.28
CA SER A 74 -5.91 11.42 -4.88
C SER A 74 -7.31 10.96 -5.28
N VAL A 75 -8.32 11.24 -4.45
CA VAL A 75 -9.74 11.04 -4.79
C VAL A 75 -10.07 11.86 -6.04
N LYS A 76 -9.83 13.17 -6.00
CA LYS A 76 -10.09 14.08 -7.13
C LYS A 76 -9.35 13.69 -8.41
N MET A 77 -8.14 13.17 -8.29
CA MET A 77 -7.36 12.67 -9.42
C MET A 77 -8.03 11.46 -10.10
N PHE A 78 -8.56 10.50 -9.34
CA PHE A 78 -9.26 9.35 -9.92
C PHE A 78 -10.63 9.75 -10.50
N GLU A 79 -11.38 10.61 -9.83
CA GLU A 79 -12.63 11.17 -10.37
C GLU A 79 -12.39 11.93 -11.68
N ALA A 80 -11.38 12.81 -11.72
CA ALA A 80 -11.02 13.58 -12.91
C ALA A 80 -10.56 12.71 -14.08
N THR A 81 -10.09 11.49 -13.81
CA THR A 81 -9.74 10.54 -14.86
C THR A 81 -10.90 9.65 -15.27
N GLY A 82 -12.06 9.71 -14.59
CA GLY A 82 -13.31 9.05 -14.97
C GLY A 82 -13.78 7.96 -14.02
N ALA A 83 -13.20 7.80 -12.84
CA ALA A 83 -13.74 6.91 -11.82
C ALA A 83 -15.07 7.45 -11.28
N THR A 84 -16.06 6.58 -11.07
CA THR A 84 -17.40 6.98 -10.58
C THR A 84 -17.70 6.46 -9.18
N ASN A 85 -16.91 5.53 -8.67
CA ASN A 85 -17.13 4.84 -7.40
C ASN A 85 -15.86 4.86 -6.52
N VAL A 86 -15.52 6.05 -6.04
CA VAL A 86 -14.30 6.30 -5.25
C VAL A 86 -14.67 6.54 -3.79
N HIS A 87 -14.03 5.82 -2.89
CA HIS A 87 -14.19 6.01 -1.44
C HIS A 87 -12.86 6.25 -0.78
N LEU A 88 -12.86 7.07 0.26
CA LEU A 88 -11.68 7.31 1.09
C LEU A 88 -11.68 6.39 2.31
N LEU A 89 -10.53 5.80 2.63
CA LEU A 89 -10.31 5.03 3.85
C LEU A 89 -9.07 5.55 4.59
N HIS A 90 -9.26 6.08 5.79
CA HIS A 90 -8.19 6.67 6.59
C HIS A 90 -8.47 6.54 8.08
N THR A 91 -7.41 6.28 8.86
CA THR A 91 -7.38 6.49 10.31
C THR A 91 -5.96 6.88 10.73
N ARG A 92 -5.85 7.46 11.92
CA ARG A 92 -4.58 7.68 12.65
C ARG A 92 -4.43 6.77 13.87
N ASP A 93 -5.43 5.94 14.15
CA ASP A 93 -5.43 4.98 15.24
C ASP A 93 -5.35 3.55 14.68
N PRO A 94 -4.25 2.81 14.92
CA PRO A 94 -4.16 1.40 14.53
C PRO A 94 -5.29 0.54 15.10
N LYS A 95 -5.89 0.90 16.25
CA LYS A 95 -7.04 0.17 16.80
C LYS A 95 -8.30 0.35 15.97
N GLU A 96 -8.47 1.50 15.32
CA GLU A 96 -9.58 1.72 14.41
C GLU A 96 -9.41 0.87 13.14
N ALA A 97 -8.17 0.73 12.64
CA ALA A 97 -7.85 -0.13 11.50
C ALA A 97 -8.16 -1.63 11.76
N GLU A 98 -8.29 -2.01 13.02
CA GLU A 98 -8.64 -3.37 13.48
C GLU A 98 -10.15 -3.58 13.66
N THR A 99 -10.96 -2.53 13.48
CA THR A 99 -12.42 -2.65 13.60
C THR A 99 -13.01 -3.36 12.39
N ASN A 100 -14.09 -4.10 12.60
CA ASN A 100 -14.74 -4.83 11.52
C ASN A 100 -15.34 -3.85 10.50
N GLU A 101 -15.78 -2.69 10.97
CA GLU A 101 -16.31 -1.59 10.16
C GLU A 101 -15.26 -1.03 9.21
N PHE A 102 -14.02 -0.84 9.69
CA PHE A 102 -12.91 -0.35 8.86
C PHE A 102 -12.53 -1.37 7.78
N VAL A 103 -12.41 -2.64 8.16
CA VAL A 103 -12.04 -3.71 7.22
C VAL A 103 -13.16 -4.02 6.22
N ALA A 104 -14.43 -3.89 6.61
CA ALA A 104 -15.58 -4.16 5.74
C ALA A 104 -15.57 -3.34 4.45
N MET A 105 -15.02 -2.12 4.49
CA MET A 105 -14.87 -1.26 3.30
C MET A 105 -13.98 -1.88 2.21
N LEU A 106 -13.06 -2.78 2.58
CA LEU A 106 -12.13 -3.45 1.67
C LEU A 106 -12.69 -4.75 1.08
N SER A 107 -13.73 -5.34 1.69
CA SER A 107 -14.22 -6.70 1.38
C SER A 107 -14.68 -6.91 -0.07
N ASP A 108 -15.29 -5.88 -0.67
CA ASP A 108 -15.81 -5.84 -2.04
C ASP A 108 -15.02 -4.87 -2.94
N ALA A 109 -13.92 -4.30 -2.43
CA ALA A 109 -13.07 -3.40 -3.20
C ALA A 109 -12.49 -4.12 -4.43
N LYS A 110 -12.52 -3.43 -5.57
CA LYS A 110 -11.92 -3.93 -6.82
C LYS A 110 -10.54 -3.34 -7.06
N ALA A 111 -10.24 -2.21 -6.43
CA ALA A 111 -8.93 -1.63 -6.40
C ALA A 111 -8.69 -0.86 -5.10
N VAL A 112 -7.44 -0.84 -4.65
CA VAL A 112 -6.98 -0.04 -3.51
C VAL A 112 -5.78 0.78 -3.96
N TRP A 113 -5.79 2.07 -3.65
CA TRP A 113 -4.71 2.99 -3.97
C TRP A 113 -4.11 3.60 -2.71
N PHE A 114 -2.85 3.26 -2.43
CA PHE A 114 -2.07 3.93 -1.38
C PHE A 114 -1.45 5.21 -1.93
N ALA A 115 -1.90 6.36 -1.44
CA ALA A 115 -1.38 7.64 -1.90
C ALA A 115 0.02 7.92 -1.35
N GLY A 116 0.78 8.78 -2.05
CA GLY A 116 2.14 9.13 -1.67
C GLY A 116 2.25 9.97 -0.40
N GLY A 117 3.40 9.87 0.26
CA GLY A 117 3.75 10.58 1.50
C GLY A 117 4.96 9.96 2.17
N ARG A 118 4.93 9.79 3.50
CA ARG A 118 5.96 9.07 4.27
C ARG A 118 5.51 7.62 4.49
N GLN A 119 6.05 6.70 3.70
CA GLN A 119 5.56 5.32 3.58
C GLN A 119 5.55 4.52 4.90
N TRP A 120 6.47 4.81 5.83
CA TRP A 120 6.48 4.14 7.14
C TRP A 120 5.20 4.41 7.95
N ARG A 121 4.49 5.52 7.71
CA ARG A 121 3.19 5.78 8.35
C ARG A 121 2.13 4.74 7.98
N LEU A 122 2.21 4.17 6.77
CA LEU A 122 1.30 3.09 6.39
C LEU A 122 1.62 1.83 7.17
N ALA A 123 2.91 1.52 7.34
CA ALA A 123 3.34 0.39 8.15
C ALA A 123 2.95 0.57 9.62
N ASP A 124 3.18 1.75 10.19
CA ASP A 124 2.81 2.06 11.58
C ASP A 124 1.29 1.91 11.83
N LEU A 125 0.46 2.16 10.81
CA LEU A 125 -1.00 2.12 10.91
C LEU A 125 -1.62 0.76 10.58
N TYR A 126 -1.07 0.03 9.62
CA TYR A 126 -1.74 -1.13 9.01
C TYR A 126 -0.92 -2.42 9.06
N LEU A 127 0.36 -2.37 9.44
CA LEU A 127 1.14 -3.60 9.56
C LEU A 127 0.65 -4.39 10.78
N ASN A 128 0.40 -5.68 10.57
CA ASN A 128 -0.14 -6.60 11.57
C ASN A 128 -1.56 -6.26 12.04
N THR A 129 -2.31 -5.45 11.29
CA THR A 129 -3.75 -5.31 11.50
C THR A 129 -4.52 -6.44 10.82
N LYS A 130 -5.79 -6.62 11.19
CA LYS A 130 -6.72 -7.52 10.48
C LYS A 130 -6.71 -7.27 8.97
N ALA A 131 -6.84 -8.38 8.24
CA ALA A 131 -6.98 -8.45 6.79
C ALA A 131 -8.41 -8.85 6.41
#